data_AF-A0A1C5T8L9-F1
#
_entry.id   AF-A0A1C5T8L9-F1
#
_cell.length_a   1.000
_cell.length_b   1.000
_cell.length_c   1.000
_cell.angle_alpha   90.00
_cell.angle_beta   90.00
_cell.angle_gamma   90.00
#
_symmetry.space_group_name_H-M   'P 1'
#
loop_
_entity.id
_entity.type
_entity.pdbx_description
1 polymer ?
#
loop_
_entity_poly.entity_id
_entity_poly.type
_entity_poly.pdbx_seq_one_letter_code
_entity_poly.pdbx_strand_id
1 'polypeptide(L)'
;MIFIVGGAFQGKGAFAETHFKGKKIVVHYEETIREELLSGKDPLAETEEFLRENRDAVIISAEVGYGLVPIDAFERKYREAVGRVNCYLAGEAEQFYRVVCGEGERLK
;
A
#
# COMPACT_ATOMS: atom_id res chain seq x y z
N MET A 1 -11.36 -3.06 -6.06
CA MET A 1 -10.12 -3.47 -5.37
C MET A 1 -10.23 -3.12 -3.89
N ILE A 2 -9.56 -3.86 -3.01
CA ILE A 2 -9.56 -3.66 -1.56
C ILE A 2 -8.18 -3.22 -1.11
N PHE A 3 -8.07 -2.12 -0.35
CA PHE A 3 -6.79 -1.58 0.10
C PHE A 3 -6.63 -1.77 1.61
N ILE A 4 -5.46 -2.23 2.03
CA ILE A 4 -5.13 -2.43 3.44
C ILE A 4 -3.79 -1.74 3.72
N VAL A 5 -3.79 -0.85 4.71
CA VAL A 5 -2.59 -0.14 5.16
C VAL A 5 -2.34 -0.40 6.65
N GLY A 6 -1.12 -0.12 7.11
CA GLY A 6 -0.72 -0.25 8.51
C GLY A 6 0.80 -0.36 8.65
N GLY A 7 1.31 -0.35 9.88
CA GLY A 7 2.74 -0.46 10.13
C GLY A 7 3.32 -1.81 9.68
N ALA A 8 4.65 -1.88 9.57
CA ALA A 8 5.35 -3.14 9.35
C ALA A 8 5.00 -4.14 10.46
N PHE A 9 4.81 -5.41 10.09
CA PHE A 9 4.52 -6.52 11.01
C PHE A 9 3.26 -6.37 11.89
N GLN A 10 2.28 -5.54 11.49
CA GLN A 10 1.03 -5.33 12.26
C GLN A 10 -0.11 -6.31 11.92
N GLY A 11 0.15 -7.42 11.24
CA GLY A 11 -0.87 -8.46 10.97
C GLY A 11 -1.74 -8.25 9.71
N LYS A 12 -1.37 -7.32 8.81
CA LYS A 12 -2.12 -7.03 7.57
C LYS A 12 -2.42 -8.26 6.71
N GLY A 13 -1.43 -9.14 6.54
CA GLY A 13 -1.57 -10.37 5.73
C GLY A 13 -2.61 -11.32 6.31
N ALA A 14 -2.51 -11.64 7.60
CA ALA A 14 -3.48 -12.51 8.29
C ALA A 14 -4.90 -11.92 8.28
N PHE A 15 -5.02 -10.60 8.45
CA PHE A 15 -6.29 -9.89 8.30
C PHE A 15 -6.87 -10.10 6.90
N ALA A 16 -6.08 -9.90 5.84
CA ALA A 16 -6.51 -10.06 4.47
C ALA A 16 -6.93 -11.50 4.14
N GLU A 17 -6.13 -12.49 4.55
CA GLU A 17 -6.41 -13.91 4.33
C GLU A 17 -7.71 -14.36 5.02
N THR A 18 -8.00 -13.79 6.19
CA THR A 18 -9.21 -14.12 6.94
C THR A 18 -10.47 -13.54 6.29
N HIS A 19 -10.41 -12.29 5.84
CA HIS A 19 -11.58 -11.52 5.41
C HIS A 19 -11.83 -11.56 3.89
N PHE A 20 -10.80 -11.82 3.08
CA PHE A 20 -10.86 -11.70 1.62
C PHE A 20 -10.38 -12.96 0.91
N LYS A 21 -10.86 -14.12 1.38
CA LYS A 21 -10.50 -15.44 0.83
C LYS A 21 -10.79 -15.53 -0.67
N GLY A 22 -9.85 -16.13 -1.40
CA GLY A 22 -9.98 -16.40 -2.84
C GLY A 22 -9.66 -15.19 -3.74
N LYS A 23 -9.38 -14.01 -3.18
CA LYS A 23 -8.88 -12.86 -3.96
C LYS A 23 -7.36 -12.93 -4.12
N LYS A 24 -6.85 -12.37 -5.21
CA LYS A 24 -5.40 -12.14 -5.39
C LYS A 24 -4.95 -11.12 -4.34
N ILE A 25 -4.03 -11.52 -3.48
CA ILE A 25 -3.44 -10.66 -2.45
C ILE A 25 -2.05 -10.21 -2.93
N VAL A 26 -1.86 -8.90 -2.99
CA VAL A 26 -0.61 -8.22 -3.36
C VAL A 26 -0.05 -7.63 -2.09
N VAL A 27 1.11 -8.12 -1.66
CA VAL A 27 1.77 -7.71 -0.42
C VAL A 27 2.96 -6.80 -0.70
N HIS A 28 3.35 -6.01 0.29
CA HIS A 28 4.54 -5.15 0.24
C HIS A 28 4.54 -4.17 -0.93
N TYR A 29 3.38 -3.56 -1.23
CA TYR A 29 3.27 -2.63 -2.34
C TYR A 29 4.17 -1.39 -2.18
N GLU A 30 4.51 -1.03 -0.94
CA GLU A 30 5.53 -0.04 -0.63
C GLU A 30 6.90 -0.38 -1.27
N GLU A 31 7.29 -1.64 -1.33
CA GLU A 31 8.56 -2.04 -1.93
C GLU A 31 8.50 -2.01 -3.47
N THR A 32 7.33 -2.28 -4.07
CA THR A 32 7.13 -2.04 -5.51
C THR A 32 7.38 -0.57 -5.86
N ILE A 33 6.85 0.35 -5.04
CA ILE A 33 7.08 1.80 -5.20
C ILE A 33 8.57 2.14 -5.07
N ARG A 34 9.30 1.49 -4.15
CA ARG A 34 10.75 1.66 -4.00
C ARG A 34 11.48 1.22 -5.27
N GLU A 35 11.15 0.05 -5.80
CA GLU A 35 11.76 -0.51 -7.02
C GLU A 35 11.50 0.37 -8.25
N GLU A 36 10.28 0.89 -8.39
CA GLU A 36 9.90 1.83 -9.44
C GLU A 36 10.72 3.12 -9.38
N LEU A 37 10.87 3.70 -8.18
CA LEU A 37 11.71 4.88 -7.97
C LEU A 37 13.17 4.62 -8.31
N LEU A 38 13.73 3.48 -7.90
CA LEU A 38 15.11 3.08 -8.23
C LEU A 38 15.30 2.88 -9.73
N SER A 39 14.26 2.43 -10.43
CA SER A 39 14.24 2.23 -11.87
C SER A 39 13.94 3.51 -12.67
N GLY A 40 13.75 4.65 -11.99
CA GLY A 40 13.46 5.94 -12.63
C GLY A 40 12.03 6.06 -13.18
N LYS A 41 11.13 5.17 -12.78
CA LYS A 41 9.70 5.20 -13.15
C LYS A 41 8.92 6.16 -12.25
N ASP A 42 7.69 6.48 -12.67
CA ASP A 42 6.71 7.19 -11.85
C ASP A 42 5.79 6.19 -11.15
N PRO A 43 5.91 6.02 -9.81
CA PRO A 43 5.11 5.03 -9.10
C PRO A 43 3.60 5.21 -9.22
N LEU A 44 3.12 6.46 -9.38
CA LEU A 44 1.69 6.70 -9.50
C LEU A 44 1.17 6.19 -10.85
N ALA A 45 1.88 6.50 -11.94
CA ALA A 45 1.52 6.02 -13.28
C ALA A 45 1.58 4.49 -13.37
N GLU A 46 2.61 3.87 -12.79
CA GLU A 46 2.71 2.40 -12.74
C GLU A 46 1.59 1.77 -11.90
N THR A 47 1.21 2.42 -10.78
CA THR A 47 0.05 1.99 -9.97
C THR A 47 -1.26 2.07 -10.77
N GLU A 48 -1.48 3.15 -11.53
CA GLU A 48 -2.64 3.29 -12.39
C GLU A 48 -2.74 2.16 -13.42
N GLU A 49 -1.62 1.82 -14.08
CA GLU A 49 -1.55 0.73 -15.05
C GLU A 49 -1.80 -0.62 -14.38
N PHE A 50 -1.14 -0.89 -13.25
CA PHE A 50 -1.33 -2.10 -12.46
C PHE A 50 -2.81 -2.32 -12.08
N LEU A 51 -3.51 -1.27 -11.67
CA LEU A 51 -4.92 -1.37 -11.28
C LEU A 51 -5.85 -1.72 -12.44
N ARG A 52 -5.51 -1.39 -13.70
CA ARG A 52 -6.33 -1.74 -14.87
C ARG A 52 -6.49 -3.25 -15.00
N GLU A 53 -5.46 -4.01 -14.68
CA GLU A 53 -5.45 -5.48 -14.76
C GLU A 53 -5.87 -6.15 -13.43
N ASN A 54 -5.80 -5.43 -12.31
CA ASN A 54 -5.95 -6.00 -10.97
C ASN A 54 -7.16 -5.40 -10.19
N ARG A 55 -8.27 -5.16 -10.89
CA ARG A 55 -9.45 -4.47 -10.33
C ARG A 55 -10.09 -5.18 -9.14
N ASP A 56 -9.93 -6.51 -9.02
CA ASP A 56 -10.47 -7.29 -7.90
C ASP A 56 -9.43 -7.74 -6.85
N ALA A 57 -8.20 -7.21 -6.94
CA ALA A 57 -7.14 -7.57 -6.00
C ALA A 57 -7.33 -6.91 -4.61
N VAL A 58 -6.71 -7.55 -3.61
CA VAL A 58 -6.44 -6.97 -2.30
C VAL A 58 -5.00 -6.47 -2.30
N ILE A 59 -4.80 -5.17 -2.12
CA ILE A 59 -3.48 -4.54 -2.10
C ILE A 59 -3.13 -4.19 -0.66
N ILE A 60 -1.95 -4.62 -0.22
CA ILE A 60 -1.42 -4.40 1.11
C ILE A 60 -0.15 -3.56 1.00
N SER A 61 -0.16 -2.39 1.64
CA SER A 61 0.99 -1.48 1.69
C SER A 61 1.34 -1.12 3.14
N ALA A 62 2.61 -0.88 3.43
CA ALA A 62 3.02 -0.30 4.70
C ALA A 62 2.78 1.21 4.72
N GLU A 63 2.34 1.73 5.88
CA GLU A 63 2.37 3.16 6.13
C GLU A 63 3.74 3.56 6.69
N VAL A 64 4.46 4.43 5.95
CA VAL A 64 5.83 4.87 6.28
C VAL A 64 5.89 6.35 6.68
N GLY A 65 4.78 7.05 6.65
CA GLY A 65 4.66 8.49 6.89
C GLY A 65 4.69 8.91 8.36
N TYR A 66 4.39 8.01 9.31
CA TYR A 66 4.27 8.35 10.75
C TYR A 66 5.60 8.36 11.53
N GLY A 67 6.72 8.08 10.87
CA GLY A 67 8.05 8.13 11.48
C GLY A 67 8.75 9.50 11.33
N LEU A 68 10.04 9.51 11.72
CA LEU A 68 10.92 10.67 11.48
C LEU A 68 11.16 10.88 9.98
N VAL A 69 11.44 12.14 9.62
CA VAL A 69 11.86 12.48 8.25
C VAL A 69 13.29 11.99 8.02
N PRO A 70 13.56 11.17 6.99
CA PRO A 70 14.92 10.69 6.72
C PRO A 70 15.91 11.81 6.37
N ILE A 71 17.18 11.62 6.77
CA ILE A 71 18.29 12.51 6.35
C ILE A 71 18.68 12.22 4.89
N ASP A 72 18.59 10.97 4.48
CA ASP A 72 18.84 10.59 3.10
C ASP A 72 17.76 11.14 2.15
N ALA A 73 18.21 11.67 1.01
CA ALA A 73 17.31 12.32 0.05
C ALA A 73 16.42 11.32 -0.68
N PHE A 74 16.93 10.12 -0.98
CA PHE A 74 16.16 9.07 -1.61
C PHE A 74 15.09 8.54 -0.65
N GLU A 75 15.43 8.24 0.60
CA GLU A 75 14.46 7.79 1.60
C GLU A 75 13.34 8.81 1.86
N ARG A 76 13.64 10.12 1.81
CA ARG A 76 12.58 11.16 1.83
C ARG A 76 11.66 11.08 0.62
N LYS A 77 12.23 10.96 -0.60
CA LYS A 77 11.47 10.85 -1.84
C LYS A 77 10.60 9.59 -1.83
N TYR A 78 11.15 8.48 -1.36
CA TYR A 78 10.44 7.21 -1.16
C TYR A 78 9.26 7.38 -0.21
N ARG A 79 9.48 7.93 0.99
CA ARG A 79 8.41 8.20 1.96
C ARG A 79 7.27 9.03 1.35
N GLU A 80 7.60 10.07 0.60
CA GLU A 80 6.60 10.91 -0.07
C GLU A 80 5.84 10.16 -1.16
N ALA A 81 6.54 9.39 -2.01
CA ALA A 81 5.92 8.60 -3.07
C ALA A 81 4.96 7.55 -2.52
N VAL A 82 5.36 6.80 -1.49
CA VAL A 82 4.49 5.82 -0.82
C VAL A 82 3.24 6.49 -0.28
N GLY A 83 3.37 7.66 0.38
CA GLY A 83 2.21 8.40 0.87
C GLY A 83 1.25 8.81 -0.26
N ARG A 84 1.76 9.33 -1.37
CA ARG A 84 0.95 9.74 -2.53
C ARG A 84 0.24 8.55 -3.17
N VAL A 85 0.93 7.44 -3.38
CA VAL A 85 0.34 6.22 -3.94
C VAL A 85 -0.68 5.61 -2.97
N ASN A 86 -0.40 5.56 -1.67
CA ASN A 86 -1.36 5.07 -0.67
C ASN A 86 -2.63 5.93 -0.64
N CYS A 87 -2.52 7.26 -0.77
CA CYS A 87 -3.69 8.14 -0.91
C CYS A 87 -4.49 7.83 -2.19
N TYR A 88 -3.81 7.63 -3.31
CA TYR A 88 -4.46 7.26 -4.57
C TYR A 88 -5.19 5.91 -4.46
N LEU A 89 -4.51 4.87 -3.95
CA LEU A 89 -5.10 3.55 -3.71
C LEU A 89 -6.31 3.61 -2.78
N ALA A 90 -6.25 4.39 -1.70
CA ALA A 90 -7.40 4.59 -0.80
C ALA A 90 -8.57 5.30 -1.50
N GLY A 91 -8.29 6.23 -2.41
CA GLY A 91 -9.29 6.91 -3.23
C GLY A 91 -10.02 5.95 -4.18
N GLU A 92 -9.26 5.08 -4.86
CA GLU A 92 -9.78 4.10 -5.84
C GLU A 92 -10.37 2.84 -5.20
N ALA A 93 -10.01 2.54 -3.95
CA ALA A 93 -10.47 1.33 -3.27
C ALA A 93 -11.98 1.34 -3.04
N GLU A 94 -12.62 0.18 -3.22
CA GLU A 94 -14.00 -0.03 -2.81
C GLU A 94 -14.09 -0.14 -1.30
N GLN A 95 -13.10 -0.80 -0.69
CA GLN A 95 -12.96 -0.93 0.75
C GLN A 95 -11.52 -0.60 1.14
N PHE A 96 -11.34 0.23 2.16
CA PHE A 96 -10.04 0.66 2.67
C PHE A 96 -9.97 0.40 4.17
N TYR A 97 -8.92 -0.32 4.58
CA TYR A 97 -8.70 -0.69 5.97
C TYR A 97 -7.36 -0.18 6.48
N ARG A 98 -7.35 0.22 7.76
CA ARG A 98 -6.14 0.35 8.55
C ARG A 98 -6.06 -0.82 9.51
N VAL A 99 -4.95 -1.55 9.51
CA VAL A 99 -4.71 -2.66 10.43
C VAL A 99 -3.62 -2.29 11.43
N VAL A 100 -3.93 -2.43 12.72
CA VAL A 100 -3.01 -2.17 13.84
C VAL A 100 -3.12 -3.30 14.84
N CYS A 101 -1.98 -3.88 15.23
CA CYS A 101 -1.92 -5.01 16.17
C CYS A 101 -2.84 -6.20 15.79
N GLY A 102 -3.01 -6.47 14.50
CA GLY A 102 -3.87 -7.52 13.97
C GLY A 102 -5.34 -7.12 13.76
N GLU A 103 -5.76 -5.99 14.33
CA GLU A 103 -7.15 -5.51 14.26
C GLU A 103 -7.34 -4.54 13.10
N GLY A 104 -8.37 -4.77 12.29
CA GLY A 104 -8.69 -3.94 11.13
C GLY A 104 -9.84 -2.96 11.39
N GLU A 105 -9.57 -1.68 11.17
CA GLU A 105 -10.57 -0.61 11.13
C GLU A 105 -10.88 -0.28 9.67
N ARG A 106 -12.17 -0.33 9.31
CA ARG A 106 -12.62 0.08 7.98
C ARG A 106 -12.78 1.60 7.92
N LEU A 107 -12.07 2.23 7.00
CA LEU A 107 -12.08 3.69 6.76
C LEU A 107 -12.93 4.08 5.54
N LYS A 108 -13.15 3.16 4.60
CA LYS A 108 -14.08 3.23 3.46
C LYS A 108 -14.60 1.83 3.16
#